data_AF-A0A3C0DWS5-F1
#
_entry.id   AF-A0A3C0DWS5-F1
#
_cell.length_a   1.000
_cell.length_b   1.000
_cell.length_c   1.000
_cell.angle_alpha   90.00
_cell.angle_beta   90.00
_cell.angle_gamma   90.00
#
_symmetry.space_group_name_H-M   'P 1'
#
loop_
_entity.id
_entity.type
_entity.pdbx_description
1 polymer ?
#
loop_
_entity_poly.entity_id
_entity_poly.type
_entity_poly.pdbx_seq_one_letter_code
_entity_poly.pdbx_strand_id
1 'polypeptide(L)'
;IHICKSMVAWQKLGQGETPASTGEKGDKLVGRYYVAFDKAFKAEVAEGVANGLDPKEAEAASPMLQEARTMLQHWEEGDEEVVALWKTMNGWVYEGFDETYNAMGVSFDKLYYESNTYLLGKKHVEQGLADGVFFQKEDGSIWVDLTDDGLDEKLLLRGDGTAVYMTQDIGTAILRFADFPGLDRQVYTVGNEQEYHFKVLFLILKKLGFAQAEANHHLSYGMVELPEGKMKSREGTVVDADDLLLEMRHTARSISDELGKVDDFSEDDKVELATQVGHGALKYFLLKVAPPKSMMFDPKSSIDFFGNTAPFIQFNVVRCKSILRNTGTSASTLMWDQATPLDAAERQLAAGILGFPDVVQEAAASYDPSLIANHCYDLIKAFSSFYQDHPIAREEDAATRQARLGLTALVSETVSNGMAMLGIDMPERM
;
A
#
# COMPACT_ATOMS: atom_id res chain seq x y z
N ILE A 1 -2.44 5.16 -23.21
CA ILE A 1 -3.20 4.16 -24.01
C ILE A 1 -4.21 3.34 -23.21
N HIS A 2 -3.91 2.83 -22.00
CA HIS A 2 -4.84 1.94 -21.28
C HIS A 2 -6.21 2.57 -20.99
N ILE A 3 -6.25 3.81 -20.52
CA ILE A 3 -7.52 4.52 -20.31
C ILE A 3 -8.29 4.75 -21.61
N CYS A 4 -7.60 5.03 -22.73
CA CYS A 4 -8.22 5.19 -24.05
C CYS A 4 -8.92 3.90 -24.50
N LYS A 5 -8.36 2.72 -24.18
CA LYS A 5 -9.02 1.43 -24.43
C LYS A 5 -10.36 1.35 -23.68
N SER A 6 -10.38 1.69 -22.39
CA SER A 6 -11.61 1.72 -21.60
C SER A 6 -12.63 2.74 -22.15
N MET A 7 -12.17 3.93 -22.55
CA MET A 7 -13.01 4.98 -23.14
C MET A 7 -13.67 4.52 -24.46
N VAL A 8 -12.91 3.90 -25.37
CA VAL A 8 -13.45 3.33 -26.63
C VAL A 8 -14.51 2.27 -26.35
N ALA A 9 -14.22 1.34 -25.43
CA ALA A 9 -15.19 0.31 -25.06
C ALA A 9 -16.43 0.89 -24.38
N TRP A 10 -16.29 1.90 -23.52
CA TRP A 10 -17.41 2.58 -22.88
C TRP A 10 -18.30 3.30 -23.92
N GLN A 11 -17.71 4.03 -24.86
CA GLN A 11 -18.46 4.72 -25.92
C GLN A 11 -19.25 3.75 -26.81
N LYS A 12 -18.66 2.59 -27.14
CA LYS A 12 -19.29 1.60 -28.04
C LYS A 12 -20.26 0.66 -27.34
N LEU A 13 -19.90 0.19 -26.17
CA LEU A 13 -20.56 -0.93 -25.49
C LEU A 13 -21.32 -0.50 -24.25
N GLY A 14 -21.01 0.69 -23.71
CA GLY A 14 -21.46 1.08 -22.38
C GLY A 14 -22.78 1.83 -22.30
N GLN A 15 -23.38 2.23 -23.43
CA GLN A 15 -24.72 2.83 -23.48
C GLN A 15 -24.93 4.04 -22.51
N GLY A 16 -23.85 4.76 -22.18
CA GLY A 16 -23.90 5.89 -21.24
C GLY A 16 -23.98 5.48 -19.76
N GLU A 17 -23.65 4.24 -19.41
CA GLU A 17 -23.56 3.80 -18.02
C GLU A 17 -22.59 4.67 -17.20
N THR A 18 -22.99 4.97 -15.98
CA THR A 18 -22.23 5.71 -14.97
C THR A 18 -22.19 4.90 -13.68
N PRO A 19 -21.27 5.18 -12.74
CA PRO A 19 -21.25 4.53 -11.43
C PRO A 19 -22.61 4.63 -10.72
N ALA A 20 -23.26 5.79 -10.81
CA ALA A 20 -24.58 6.03 -10.24
C ALA A 20 -25.70 5.18 -10.89
N SER A 21 -25.64 4.93 -12.20
CA SER A 21 -26.68 4.15 -12.89
C SER A 21 -26.51 2.65 -12.68
N THR A 22 -25.28 2.16 -12.49
CA THR A 22 -24.99 0.73 -12.31
C THR A 22 -24.95 0.33 -10.83
N GLY A 23 -24.71 1.27 -9.92
CA GLY A 23 -24.36 0.99 -8.53
C GLY A 23 -22.98 0.36 -8.36
N GLU A 24 -22.18 0.33 -9.42
CA GLU A 24 -20.83 -0.19 -9.44
C GLU A 24 -19.84 0.92 -9.08
N LYS A 25 -18.86 0.60 -8.24
CA LYS A 25 -17.76 1.50 -7.90
C LYS A 25 -17.02 1.96 -9.15
N GLY A 26 -16.60 3.23 -9.20
CA GLY A 26 -16.15 3.87 -10.44
C GLY A 26 -14.90 3.25 -11.08
N ASP A 27 -13.91 2.87 -10.29
CA ASP A 27 -12.72 2.14 -10.74
C ASP A 27 -13.06 0.73 -11.25
N LYS A 28 -13.97 0.02 -10.59
CA LYS A 28 -14.49 -1.30 -11.05
C LYS A 28 -15.22 -1.16 -12.39
N LEU A 29 -16.07 -0.14 -12.53
CA LEU A 29 -16.80 0.16 -13.77
C LEU A 29 -15.83 0.39 -14.93
N VAL A 30 -14.83 1.28 -14.76
CA VAL A 30 -13.85 1.58 -15.80
C VAL A 30 -12.96 0.37 -16.11
N GLY A 31 -12.61 -0.42 -15.09
CA GLY A 31 -11.89 -1.70 -15.23
C GLY A 31 -12.70 -2.74 -16.04
N ARG A 32 -14.01 -2.83 -15.81
CA ARG A 32 -14.90 -3.69 -16.60
C ARG A 32 -14.87 -3.34 -18.08
N TYR A 33 -14.84 -2.06 -18.43
CA TYR A 33 -14.69 -1.62 -19.82
C TYR A 33 -13.30 -1.90 -20.40
N TYR A 34 -12.25 -1.91 -19.59
CA TYR A 34 -10.94 -2.38 -20.02
C TYR A 34 -10.98 -3.87 -20.43
N VAL A 35 -11.63 -4.71 -19.60
CA VAL A 35 -11.83 -6.13 -19.92
C VAL A 35 -12.72 -6.33 -21.15
N ALA A 36 -13.78 -5.53 -21.28
CA ALA A 36 -14.66 -5.54 -22.44
C ALA A 36 -13.90 -5.17 -23.73
N PHE A 37 -13.02 -4.17 -23.66
CA PHE A 37 -12.12 -3.82 -24.76
C PHE A 37 -11.26 -5.00 -25.17
N ASP A 38 -10.54 -5.62 -24.22
CA ASP A 38 -9.62 -6.71 -24.52
C ASP A 38 -10.36 -7.95 -25.07
N LYS A 39 -11.59 -8.21 -24.63
CA LYS A 39 -12.45 -9.27 -25.18
C LYS A 39 -12.84 -8.99 -26.63
N ALA A 40 -13.29 -7.77 -26.93
CA ALA A 40 -13.64 -7.37 -28.29
C ALA A 40 -12.42 -7.39 -29.22
N PHE A 41 -11.29 -6.82 -28.77
CA PHE A 41 -10.01 -6.84 -29.47
C PHE A 41 -9.58 -8.27 -29.83
N LYS A 42 -9.61 -9.20 -28.87
CA LYS A 42 -9.26 -10.61 -29.15
C LYS A 42 -10.20 -11.27 -30.16
N ALA A 43 -11.48 -10.93 -30.15
CA ALA A 43 -12.44 -11.44 -31.13
C ALA A 43 -12.13 -10.92 -32.54
N GLU A 44 -11.84 -9.63 -32.70
CA GLU A 44 -11.43 -9.03 -33.98
C GLU A 44 -10.14 -9.64 -34.52
N VAL A 45 -9.14 -9.87 -33.65
CA VAL A 45 -7.89 -10.52 -34.04
C VAL A 45 -8.13 -11.96 -34.48
N ALA A 46 -8.96 -12.72 -33.74
CA ALA A 46 -9.30 -14.09 -34.12
C ALA A 46 -10.04 -14.16 -35.46
N GLU A 47 -10.93 -13.21 -35.75
CA GLU A 47 -11.60 -13.09 -37.04
C GLU A 47 -10.61 -12.73 -38.17
N GLY A 48 -9.70 -11.78 -37.93
CA GLY A 48 -8.65 -11.42 -38.90
C GLY A 48 -7.76 -12.61 -39.25
N VAL A 49 -7.35 -13.40 -38.25
CA VAL A 49 -6.58 -14.63 -38.45
C VAL A 49 -7.40 -15.68 -39.20
N ALA A 50 -8.68 -15.85 -38.88
CA ALA A 50 -9.57 -16.76 -39.60
C ALA A 50 -9.75 -16.35 -41.08
N ASN A 51 -9.66 -15.06 -41.37
CA ASN A 51 -9.70 -14.48 -42.72
C ASN A 51 -8.34 -14.49 -43.44
N GLY A 52 -7.31 -15.11 -42.84
CA GLY A 52 -6.01 -15.36 -43.47
C GLY A 52 -4.92 -14.31 -43.22
N LEU A 53 -5.15 -13.37 -42.30
CA LEU A 53 -4.10 -12.44 -41.85
C LEU A 53 -3.11 -13.14 -40.91
N ASP A 54 -1.84 -12.71 -40.94
CA ASP A 54 -0.90 -13.05 -39.87
C ASP A 54 -1.37 -12.45 -38.53
N PRO A 55 -1.13 -13.09 -37.37
CA PRO A 55 -1.54 -12.56 -36.07
C PRO A 55 -1.14 -11.10 -35.81
N LYS A 56 0.06 -10.67 -36.20
CA LYS A 56 0.49 -9.28 -36.01
C LYS A 56 -0.25 -8.31 -36.94
N GLU A 57 -0.54 -8.75 -38.15
CA GLU A 57 -1.32 -7.96 -39.11
C GLU A 57 -2.77 -7.86 -38.65
N ALA A 58 -3.35 -8.93 -38.12
CA ALA A 58 -4.69 -8.94 -37.54
C ALA A 58 -4.79 -8.01 -36.31
N GLU A 59 -3.79 -8.03 -35.42
CA GLU A 59 -3.69 -7.07 -34.30
C GLU A 59 -3.63 -5.62 -34.80
N ALA A 60 -2.77 -5.34 -35.78
CA ALA A 60 -2.64 -4.01 -36.34
C ALA A 60 -3.91 -3.56 -37.09
N ALA A 61 -4.65 -4.47 -37.70
CA ALA A 61 -5.87 -4.19 -38.43
C ALA A 61 -7.13 -4.07 -37.55
N SER A 62 -7.04 -4.42 -36.26
CA SER A 62 -8.18 -4.36 -35.32
C SER A 62 -8.78 -2.94 -35.27
N PRO A 63 -10.08 -2.79 -35.58
CA PRO A 63 -10.81 -1.54 -35.40
C PRO A 63 -10.70 -0.98 -33.98
N MET A 64 -10.88 -1.83 -32.96
CA MET A 64 -10.77 -1.41 -31.55
C MET A 64 -9.38 -0.83 -31.24
N LEU A 65 -8.30 -1.44 -31.71
CA LEU A 65 -6.95 -0.94 -31.47
C LEU A 65 -6.68 0.37 -32.22
N GLN A 66 -7.14 0.49 -33.46
CA GLN A 66 -6.98 1.71 -34.26
C GLN A 66 -7.72 2.88 -33.61
N GLU A 67 -8.97 2.68 -33.17
CA GLU A 67 -9.72 3.72 -32.48
C GLU A 67 -9.08 4.13 -31.15
N ALA A 68 -8.52 3.18 -30.39
CA ALA A 68 -7.79 3.51 -29.16
C ALA A 68 -6.51 4.33 -29.44
N ARG A 69 -5.84 4.10 -30.58
CA ARG A 69 -4.69 4.90 -31.02
C ARG A 69 -5.10 6.29 -31.47
N THR A 70 -6.15 6.41 -32.28
CA THR A 70 -6.71 7.70 -32.70
C THR A 70 -7.16 8.52 -31.49
N MET A 71 -7.84 7.88 -30.53
CA MET A 71 -8.26 8.55 -29.29
C MET A 71 -7.07 9.02 -28.45
N LEU A 72 -5.97 8.26 -28.40
CA LEU A 72 -4.74 8.71 -27.74
C LEU A 72 -4.16 9.95 -28.43
N GLN A 73 -4.11 9.96 -29.77
CA GLN A 73 -3.61 11.12 -30.54
C GLN A 73 -4.47 12.36 -30.28
N HIS A 74 -5.80 12.24 -30.38
CA HIS A 74 -6.70 13.36 -30.09
C HIS A 74 -6.56 13.86 -28.64
N TRP A 75 -6.34 12.96 -27.69
CA TRP A 75 -6.06 13.35 -26.31
C TRP A 75 -4.75 14.13 -26.16
N GLU A 76 -3.68 13.70 -26.84
CA GLU A 76 -2.38 14.40 -26.87
C GLU A 76 -2.47 15.77 -27.54
N GLU A 77 -3.32 15.91 -28.57
CA GLU A 77 -3.61 17.17 -29.27
C GLU A 77 -4.53 18.11 -28.47
N GLY A 78 -5.14 17.61 -27.39
CA GLY A 78 -6.01 18.40 -26.52
C GLY A 78 -7.44 18.56 -27.03
N ASP A 79 -7.93 17.63 -27.83
CA ASP A 79 -9.33 17.60 -28.29
C ASP A 79 -10.32 17.71 -27.12
N GLU A 80 -11.23 18.68 -27.18
CA GLU A 80 -12.09 19.05 -26.04
C GLU A 80 -13.00 17.90 -25.60
N GLU A 81 -13.57 17.15 -26.55
CA GLU A 81 -14.49 16.05 -26.26
C GLU A 81 -13.75 14.85 -25.65
N VAL A 82 -12.62 14.47 -26.24
CA VAL A 82 -11.79 13.36 -25.75
C VAL A 82 -11.22 13.68 -24.37
N VAL A 83 -10.75 14.90 -24.14
CA VAL A 83 -10.24 15.34 -22.83
C VAL A 83 -11.38 15.39 -21.79
N ALA A 84 -12.58 15.84 -22.17
CA ALA A 84 -13.74 15.85 -21.26
C ALA A 84 -14.17 14.43 -20.85
N LEU A 85 -14.19 13.48 -21.79
CA LEU A 85 -14.46 12.08 -21.49
C LEU A 85 -13.36 11.48 -20.60
N TRP A 86 -12.09 11.77 -20.90
CA TRP A 86 -10.97 11.33 -20.09
C TRP A 86 -11.06 11.85 -18.65
N LYS A 87 -11.39 13.14 -18.46
CA LYS A 87 -11.59 13.72 -17.12
C LYS A 87 -12.73 13.02 -16.38
N THR A 88 -13.84 12.76 -17.06
CA THR A 88 -15.01 12.08 -16.49
C THR A 88 -14.66 10.68 -16.01
N MET A 89 -14.09 9.85 -16.88
CA MET A 89 -13.79 8.45 -16.55
C MET A 89 -12.68 8.34 -15.51
N ASN A 90 -11.63 9.17 -15.57
CA ASN A 90 -10.62 9.17 -14.50
C ASN A 90 -11.18 9.69 -13.18
N GLY A 91 -12.10 10.67 -13.21
CA GLY A 91 -12.80 11.13 -12.01
C GLY A 91 -13.48 9.96 -11.28
N TRP A 92 -14.21 9.11 -12.01
CA TRP A 92 -14.81 7.90 -11.42
C TRP A 92 -13.77 6.93 -10.84
N VAL A 93 -12.61 6.77 -11.51
CA VAL A 93 -11.53 5.92 -10.98
C VAL A 93 -10.96 6.50 -9.70
N TYR A 94 -10.71 7.81 -9.64
CA TYR A 94 -10.18 8.47 -8.45
C TYR A 94 -11.15 8.42 -7.28
N GLU A 95 -12.43 8.71 -7.51
CA GLU A 95 -13.47 8.58 -6.48
C GLU A 95 -13.54 7.13 -5.95
N GLY A 96 -13.44 6.13 -6.84
CA GLY A 96 -13.35 4.74 -6.43
C GLY A 96 -12.09 4.43 -5.60
N PHE A 97 -10.92 4.85 -6.05
CA PHE A 97 -9.68 4.66 -5.28
C PHE A 97 -9.73 5.34 -3.92
N ASP A 98 -10.34 6.52 -3.82
CA ASP A 98 -10.50 7.23 -2.54
C ASP A 98 -11.32 6.40 -1.55
N GLU A 99 -12.38 5.70 -1.98
CA GLU A 99 -13.11 4.77 -1.12
C GLU A 99 -12.21 3.66 -0.56
N THR A 100 -11.38 3.03 -1.41
CA THR A 100 -10.44 1.97 -0.99
C THR A 100 -9.37 2.51 -0.03
N TYR A 101 -8.76 3.65 -0.36
CA TYR A 101 -7.71 4.26 0.46
C TYR A 101 -8.26 4.70 1.82
N ASN A 102 -9.46 5.30 1.85
CA ASN A 102 -10.12 5.65 3.11
C ASN A 102 -10.42 4.41 3.96
N ALA A 103 -10.89 3.31 3.37
CA ALA A 103 -11.11 2.05 4.08
C ALA A 103 -9.81 1.45 4.65
N MET A 104 -8.68 1.67 3.96
CA MET A 104 -7.35 1.30 4.45
C MET A 104 -6.74 2.33 5.43
N GLY A 105 -7.36 3.50 5.62
CA GLY A 105 -6.80 4.59 6.44
C GLY A 105 -5.58 5.26 5.80
N VAL A 106 -5.49 5.28 4.47
CA VAL A 106 -4.42 5.92 3.70
C VAL A 106 -4.94 7.23 3.12
N SER A 107 -4.13 8.28 3.19
CA SER A 107 -4.42 9.59 2.59
C SER A 107 -3.19 10.16 1.90
N PHE A 108 -3.40 11.09 0.98
CA PHE A 108 -2.34 11.71 0.19
C PHE A 108 -2.41 13.23 0.27
N ASP A 109 -1.30 13.88 0.60
CA ASP A 109 -1.21 15.35 0.58
C ASP A 109 -1.18 15.93 -0.85
N LYS A 110 -0.65 15.14 -1.80
CA LYS A 110 -0.47 15.57 -3.19
C LYS A 110 -0.47 14.42 -4.17
N LEU A 111 -1.21 14.58 -5.26
CA LEU A 111 -1.26 13.66 -6.39
C LEU A 111 -0.43 14.20 -7.55
N TYR A 112 0.43 13.35 -8.12
CA TYR A 112 1.21 13.64 -9.31
C TYR A 112 0.70 12.81 -10.48
N TYR A 113 0.43 13.46 -11.60
CA TYR A 113 -0.08 12.80 -12.80
C TYR A 113 1.01 12.75 -13.87
N GLU A 114 1.30 11.55 -14.38
CA GLU A 114 2.29 11.35 -15.45
C GLU A 114 1.96 12.15 -16.72
N SER A 115 0.66 12.40 -16.95
CA SER A 115 0.16 13.28 -18.03
C SER A 115 0.71 14.70 -17.94
N ASN A 116 1.16 15.14 -16.76
CA ASN A 116 1.68 16.48 -16.54
C ASN A 116 3.22 16.48 -16.52
N THR A 117 3.85 15.37 -16.15
CA THR A 117 5.31 15.30 -15.93
C THR A 117 6.08 14.80 -17.14
N TYR A 118 5.44 14.12 -18.10
CA TYR A 118 6.16 13.58 -19.27
C TYR A 118 6.85 14.67 -20.10
N LEU A 119 6.23 15.85 -20.29
CA LEU A 119 6.82 16.98 -21.01
C LEU A 119 8.05 17.54 -20.29
N LEU A 120 7.98 17.63 -18.96
CA LEU A 120 9.11 18.04 -18.13
C LEU A 120 10.27 17.03 -18.26
N GLY A 121 9.94 15.74 -18.22
CA GLY A 121 10.89 14.66 -18.47
C GLY A 121 11.58 14.78 -19.83
N LYS A 122 10.81 14.94 -20.91
CA LYS A 122 11.34 15.13 -22.27
C LYS A 122 12.32 16.29 -22.34
N LYS A 123 11.93 17.46 -21.79
CA LYS A 123 12.78 18.66 -21.74
C LYS A 123 14.13 18.38 -21.06
N HIS A 124 14.14 17.65 -19.95
CA HIS A 124 15.39 17.32 -19.25
C HIS A 124 16.23 16.26 -19.98
N VAL A 125 15.61 15.35 -20.73
CA VAL A 125 16.33 14.43 -21.61
C VAL A 125 16.99 15.17 -22.77
N GLU A 126 16.28 16.08 -23.43
CA GLU A 126 16.83 16.92 -24.49
C GLU A 126 17.98 17.81 -23.99
N GLN A 127 17.83 18.38 -22.79
CA GLN A 127 18.90 19.14 -22.15
C GLN A 127 20.12 18.26 -21.84
N GLY A 128 19.92 17.07 -21.28
CA GLY A 128 21.02 16.13 -21.01
C GLY A 128 21.75 15.67 -22.28
N LEU A 129 21.05 15.56 -23.41
CA LEU A 129 21.69 15.34 -24.71
C LEU A 129 22.53 16.57 -25.13
N ALA A 130 21.98 17.78 -25.00
CA ALA A 130 22.69 19.01 -25.35
C ALA A 130 23.94 19.23 -24.48
N ASP A 131 23.90 18.83 -23.21
CA ASP A 131 25.01 18.93 -22.26
C ASP A 131 26.03 17.78 -22.39
N GLY A 132 25.80 16.83 -23.30
CA GLY A 132 26.69 15.68 -23.54
C GLY A 132 26.63 14.59 -22.46
N VAL A 133 25.62 14.63 -21.58
CA VAL A 133 25.37 13.58 -20.57
C VAL A 133 24.73 12.35 -21.21
N PHE A 134 23.89 12.57 -22.23
CA PHE A 134 23.22 11.55 -23.02
C PHE A 134 23.75 11.53 -24.45
N PHE A 135 23.45 10.46 -25.19
CA PHE A 135 23.85 10.31 -26.59
C PHE A 135 22.67 9.87 -27.46
N GLN A 136 22.78 10.14 -28.76
CA GLN A 136 21.77 9.80 -29.74
C GLN A 136 22.29 8.69 -30.67
N LYS A 137 21.46 7.67 -30.93
CA LYS A 137 21.75 6.60 -31.90
C LYS A 137 21.33 7.00 -33.31
N GLU A 138 21.75 6.22 -34.31
CA GLU A 138 21.48 6.47 -35.74
C GLU A 138 19.97 6.55 -36.07
N ASP A 139 19.13 5.84 -35.33
CA ASP A 139 17.67 5.83 -35.48
C ASP A 139 16.98 7.05 -34.84
N GLY A 140 17.76 8.01 -34.32
CA GLY A 140 17.27 9.22 -33.65
C GLY A 140 16.91 9.05 -32.18
N SER A 141 16.97 7.82 -31.64
CA SER A 141 16.65 7.56 -30.24
C SER A 141 17.74 8.08 -29.28
N ILE A 142 17.34 8.55 -28.09
CA ILE A 142 18.22 9.15 -27.09
C ILE A 142 18.39 8.18 -25.91
N TRP A 143 19.65 7.98 -25.51
CA TRP A 143 20.09 6.99 -24.54
C TRP A 143 21.06 7.59 -23.52
N VAL A 144 21.17 6.94 -22.37
CA VAL A 144 22.24 7.17 -21.39
C VAL A 144 23.14 5.94 -21.33
N ASP A 145 24.45 6.15 -21.30
CA ASP A 145 25.44 5.09 -21.06
C ASP A 145 25.75 5.03 -19.56
N LEU A 146 25.52 3.85 -18.98
CA LEU A 146 25.73 3.56 -17.56
C LEU A 146 26.73 2.40 -17.37
N THR A 147 27.46 2.02 -18.42
CA THR A 147 28.41 0.90 -18.39
C THR A 147 29.56 1.12 -17.42
N ASP A 148 30.05 2.35 -17.30
CA ASP A 148 31.04 2.76 -16.30
C ASP A 148 30.52 2.61 -14.85
N ASP A 149 29.20 2.61 -14.66
CA ASP A 149 28.52 2.40 -13.37
C ASP A 149 28.10 0.93 -13.16
N GLY A 150 28.49 0.03 -14.06
CA GLY A 150 28.16 -1.40 -14.02
C GLY A 150 26.73 -1.75 -14.43
N LEU A 151 26.10 -0.92 -15.26
CA LEU A 151 24.74 -1.10 -15.79
C LEU A 151 24.73 -1.03 -17.33
N ASP A 152 23.60 -1.34 -17.97
CA ASP A 152 23.48 -1.27 -19.42
C ASP A 152 23.09 0.14 -19.90
N GLU A 153 23.25 0.39 -21.21
CA GLU A 153 22.66 1.55 -21.86
C GLU A 153 21.13 1.56 -21.67
N LYS A 154 20.56 2.72 -21.33
CA LYS A 154 19.11 2.87 -21.14
C LYS A 154 18.50 3.84 -22.13
N LEU A 155 17.44 3.40 -22.81
CA LEU A 155 16.61 4.24 -23.67
C LEU A 155 15.84 5.27 -22.84
N LEU A 156 15.89 6.54 -23.26
CA LEU A 156 15.17 7.65 -22.66
C LEU A 156 14.11 8.21 -23.62
N LEU A 157 14.44 8.38 -24.90
CA LEU A 157 13.47 8.78 -25.92
C LEU A 157 13.59 7.87 -27.13
N ARG A 158 12.44 7.41 -27.64
CA ARG A 158 12.37 6.67 -28.90
C ARG A 158 12.71 7.60 -30.07
N GLY A 159 13.09 7.03 -31.21
CA GLY A 159 13.44 7.80 -32.41
C GLY A 159 12.31 8.67 -32.98
N ASP A 160 11.06 8.33 -32.66
CA ASP A 160 9.86 9.13 -32.98
C ASP A 160 9.61 10.27 -31.97
N GLY A 161 10.47 10.45 -30.97
CA GLY A 161 10.32 11.45 -29.89
C GLY A 161 9.34 11.05 -28.78
N THR A 162 8.79 9.83 -28.81
CA THR A 162 7.85 9.36 -27.79
C THR A 162 8.57 9.05 -26.47
N ALA A 163 8.00 9.51 -25.35
CA ALA A 163 8.53 9.25 -24.01
C ALA A 163 8.37 7.78 -23.62
N VAL A 164 9.33 7.27 -22.84
CA VAL A 164 9.23 5.99 -22.12
C VAL A 164 9.00 6.26 -20.63
N TYR A 165 8.67 5.22 -19.85
CA TYR A 165 8.44 5.34 -18.40
C TYR A 165 9.60 6.01 -17.66
N MET A 166 10.85 5.67 -18.00
CA MET A 166 12.03 6.32 -17.42
C MET A 166 11.99 7.85 -17.55
N THR A 167 11.56 8.35 -18.71
CA THR A 167 11.46 9.79 -18.96
C THR A 167 10.35 10.45 -18.17
N GLN A 168 9.22 9.78 -18.02
CA GLN A 168 8.12 10.26 -17.17
C GLN A 168 8.58 10.35 -15.71
N ASP A 169 9.27 9.33 -15.21
CA ASP A 169 9.79 9.30 -13.84
C ASP A 169 10.88 10.33 -13.56
N ILE A 170 11.75 10.63 -14.55
CA ILE A 170 12.69 11.76 -14.46
C ILE A 170 11.92 13.06 -14.23
N GLY A 171 10.90 13.32 -15.05
CA GLY A 171 10.05 14.51 -14.91
C GLY A 171 9.37 14.57 -13.55
N THR A 172 8.79 13.45 -13.09
CA THR A 172 8.11 13.37 -11.80
C THR A 172 9.06 13.59 -10.62
N ALA A 173 10.26 13.00 -10.65
CA ALA A 173 11.27 13.18 -9.61
C ALA A 173 11.73 14.64 -9.52
N ILE A 174 12.00 15.27 -10.66
CA ILE A 174 12.43 16.68 -10.71
C ILE A 174 11.32 17.61 -10.22
N LEU A 175 10.06 17.34 -10.59
CA LEU A 175 8.93 18.11 -10.09
C LEU A 175 8.80 18.02 -8.56
N ARG A 176 8.99 16.83 -7.98
CA ARG A 176 9.00 16.64 -6.52
C ARG A 176 10.13 17.44 -5.84
N PHE A 177 11.33 17.47 -6.43
CA PHE A 177 12.43 18.30 -5.92
C PHE A 177 12.11 19.80 -6.00
N ALA A 178 11.43 20.23 -7.05
CA ALA A 178 11.05 21.63 -7.22
C ALA A 178 9.95 22.05 -6.24
N ASP A 179 8.95 21.18 -6.03
CA ASP A 179 7.84 21.43 -5.12
C ASP A 179 8.27 21.37 -3.65
N PHE A 180 9.29 20.55 -3.34
CA PHE A 180 9.81 20.34 -1.99
C PHE A 180 11.34 20.40 -1.96
N PRO A 181 11.95 21.59 -2.06
CA PRO A 181 13.40 21.75 -2.15
C PRO A 181 14.16 21.39 -0.86
N GLY A 182 13.46 21.30 0.27
CA GLY A 182 14.03 20.96 1.59
C GLY A 182 13.85 19.50 2.01
N LEU A 183 13.60 18.58 1.06
CA LEU A 183 13.44 17.16 1.38
C LEU A 183 14.76 16.56 1.87
N ASP A 184 14.76 16.04 3.11
CA ASP A 184 15.86 15.23 3.63
C ASP A 184 15.86 13.81 3.03
N ARG A 185 14.68 13.30 2.66
CA ARG A 185 14.47 11.95 2.14
C ARG A 185 13.32 11.92 1.14
N GLN A 186 13.46 11.10 0.11
CA GLN A 186 12.39 10.80 -0.85
C GLN A 186 12.31 9.28 -1.05
N VAL A 187 11.33 8.66 -0.40
CA VAL A 187 11.16 7.19 -0.39
C VAL A 187 10.17 6.78 -1.48
N TYR A 188 10.62 5.90 -2.36
CA TYR A 188 9.82 5.26 -3.39
C TYR A 188 9.46 3.86 -2.92
N THR A 189 8.20 3.63 -2.54
CA THR A 189 7.71 2.32 -2.09
C THR A 189 7.16 1.55 -3.29
N VAL A 190 7.97 0.66 -3.87
CA VAL A 190 7.63 -0.07 -5.11
C VAL A 190 8.17 -1.50 -5.04
N GLY A 191 7.45 -2.46 -5.63
CA GLY A 191 7.82 -3.87 -5.65
C GLY A 191 9.23 -4.16 -6.19
N ASN A 192 9.79 -5.27 -5.74
CA ASN A 192 11.17 -5.67 -6.04
C ASN A 192 11.46 -5.92 -7.52
N GLU A 193 10.43 -6.15 -8.34
CA GLU A 193 10.56 -6.24 -9.79
C GLU A 193 11.06 -4.95 -10.45
N GLN A 194 11.04 -3.81 -9.75
CA GLN A 194 11.48 -2.50 -10.24
C GLN A 194 12.84 -2.05 -9.69
N GLU A 195 13.60 -2.91 -8.99
CA GLU A 195 14.90 -2.53 -8.40
C GLU A 195 15.89 -1.95 -9.42
N TYR A 196 16.02 -2.61 -10.58
CA TYR A 196 16.89 -2.11 -11.65
C TYR A 196 16.43 -0.73 -12.16
N HIS A 197 15.12 -0.53 -12.29
CA HIS A 197 14.54 0.72 -12.76
C HIS A 197 14.90 1.90 -11.85
N PHE A 198 14.69 1.77 -10.53
CA PHE A 198 15.02 2.85 -9.60
C PHE A 198 16.52 3.08 -9.45
N LYS A 199 17.34 2.03 -9.51
CA LYS A 199 18.80 2.18 -9.55
C LYS A 199 19.24 3.03 -10.73
N VAL A 200 18.68 2.77 -11.91
CA VAL A 200 18.95 3.54 -13.14
C VAL A 200 18.41 4.97 -13.03
N LEU A 201 17.16 5.15 -12.56
CA LEU A 201 16.54 6.47 -12.41
C LEU A 201 17.37 7.39 -11.52
N PHE A 202 17.79 6.91 -10.34
CA PHE A 202 18.54 7.73 -9.39
C PHE A 202 19.92 8.11 -9.95
N LEU A 203 20.57 7.19 -10.66
CA LEU A 203 21.84 7.47 -11.32
C LEU A 203 21.69 8.51 -12.45
N ILE A 204 20.61 8.43 -13.25
CA ILE A 204 20.32 9.43 -14.28
C ILE A 204 20.14 10.82 -13.65
N LEU A 205 19.36 10.92 -12.56
CA LEU A 205 19.14 12.19 -11.86
C LEU A 205 20.48 12.78 -11.34
N LYS A 206 21.37 11.94 -10.82
CA LYS A 206 22.74 12.37 -10.41
C LYS A 206 23.55 12.88 -11.59
N LYS A 207 23.55 12.16 -12.72
CA LYS A 207 24.28 12.57 -13.95
C LYS A 207 23.73 13.86 -14.56
N LEU A 208 22.43 14.12 -14.39
CA LEU A 208 21.78 15.39 -14.75
C LEU A 208 22.10 16.54 -13.77
N GLY A 209 22.89 16.29 -12.71
CA GLY A 209 23.33 17.32 -11.76
C GLY A 209 22.38 17.60 -10.59
N PHE A 210 21.35 16.77 -10.38
CA PHE A 210 20.44 16.94 -9.24
C PHE A 210 21.04 16.33 -7.98
N ALA A 211 21.61 17.18 -7.12
CA ALA A 211 22.18 16.76 -5.83
C ALA A 211 21.14 16.08 -4.92
N GLN A 212 19.86 16.47 -5.02
CA GLN A 212 18.75 15.86 -4.30
C GLN A 212 18.56 14.37 -4.61
N ALA A 213 19.13 13.87 -5.70
CA ALA A 213 19.07 12.44 -6.03
C ALA A 213 19.74 11.55 -4.97
N GLU A 214 20.64 12.08 -4.12
CA GLU A 214 21.21 11.35 -2.97
C GLU A 214 20.18 11.09 -1.86
N ALA A 215 19.11 11.88 -1.78
CA ALA A 215 18.02 11.70 -0.81
C ALA A 215 17.00 10.63 -1.26
N ASN A 216 17.09 10.16 -2.51
CA ASN A 216 16.19 9.15 -3.03
C ASN A 216 16.51 7.76 -2.46
N HIS A 217 15.47 7.06 -2.00
CA HIS A 217 15.56 5.68 -1.53
C HIS A 217 14.46 4.84 -2.17
N HIS A 218 14.81 3.67 -2.71
CA HIS A 218 13.82 2.69 -3.16
C HIS A 218 13.55 1.71 -2.02
N LEU A 219 12.40 1.87 -1.37
CA LEU A 219 11.87 0.89 -0.44
C LEU A 219 11.28 -0.27 -1.26
N SER A 220 12.15 -1.19 -1.64
CA SER A 220 11.82 -2.42 -2.36
C SER A 220 11.06 -3.37 -1.43
N TYR A 221 9.87 -3.81 -1.86
CA TYR A 221 9.09 -4.81 -1.13
C TYR A 221 8.85 -6.09 -1.94
N GLY A 222 8.78 -7.22 -1.25
CA GLY A 222 8.50 -8.53 -1.82
C GLY A 222 7.02 -8.71 -2.13
N MET A 223 6.74 -9.55 -3.12
CA MET A 223 5.38 -9.76 -3.60
C MET A 223 4.54 -10.61 -2.63
N VAL A 224 3.25 -10.33 -2.59
CA VAL A 224 2.25 -11.12 -1.86
C VAL A 224 1.62 -12.13 -2.83
N GLU A 225 1.67 -13.41 -2.46
CA GLU A 225 1.04 -14.50 -3.20
C GLU A 225 -0.13 -15.06 -2.40
N LEU A 226 -1.21 -15.49 -3.08
CA LEU A 226 -2.31 -16.22 -2.44
C LEU A 226 -2.06 -17.74 -2.59
N PRO A 227 -2.61 -18.60 -1.72
CA PRO A 227 -2.46 -20.06 -1.82
C PRO A 227 -2.92 -20.63 -3.17
N GLU A 228 -3.89 -19.97 -3.79
CA GLU A 228 -4.49 -20.35 -5.07
C GLU A 228 -3.66 -19.87 -6.29
N GLY A 229 -2.59 -19.09 -6.06
CA GLY A 229 -1.65 -18.61 -7.06
C GLY A 229 -1.47 -17.09 -7.08
N LYS A 230 -0.76 -16.59 -8.09
CA LYS A 230 -0.52 -15.14 -8.27
C LYS A 230 -1.81 -14.43 -8.68
N MET A 231 -2.09 -13.27 -8.07
CA MET A 231 -3.12 -12.34 -8.54
C MET A 231 -2.81 -11.93 -9.99
N LYS A 232 -3.59 -12.42 -10.96
CA LYS A 232 -3.39 -12.08 -12.39
C LYS A 232 -4.63 -11.39 -12.97
N SER A 233 -4.48 -10.13 -13.35
CA SER A 233 -5.55 -9.29 -13.93
C SER A 233 -6.08 -9.73 -15.29
N ARG A 234 -5.33 -10.54 -16.02
CA ARG A 234 -5.68 -10.90 -17.41
C ARG A 234 -6.56 -12.14 -17.54
N GLU A 235 -6.79 -12.88 -16.45
CA GLU A 235 -7.49 -14.16 -16.44
C GLU A 235 -8.79 -14.16 -15.59
N GLY A 236 -9.14 -13.03 -14.95
CA GLY A 236 -10.36 -12.88 -14.16
C GLY A 236 -10.28 -13.39 -12.72
N THR A 237 -9.08 -13.81 -12.28
CA THR A 237 -8.77 -14.31 -10.93
C THR A 237 -7.98 -13.24 -10.14
N VAL A 238 -8.52 -12.02 -10.09
CA VAL A 238 -7.96 -10.95 -9.24
C VAL A 238 -8.74 -10.92 -7.95
N VAL A 239 -8.02 -10.91 -6.84
CA VAL A 239 -8.59 -10.50 -5.57
C VAL A 239 -8.31 -9.01 -5.44
N ASP A 240 -9.36 -8.20 -5.58
CA ASP A 240 -9.26 -6.75 -5.43
C ASP A 240 -9.03 -6.39 -3.95
N ALA A 241 -8.40 -5.24 -3.70
CA ALA A 241 -8.19 -4.76 -2.32
C ALA A 241 -9.51 -4.61 -1.56
N ASP A 242 -10.57 -4.14 -2.22
CA ASP A 242 -11.91 -4.02 -1.64
C ASP A 242 -12.47 -5.37 -1.22
N ASP A 243 -12.31 -6.38 -2.08
CA ASP A 243 -12.83 -7.72 -1.85
C ASP A 243 -12.06 -8.40 -0.71
N LEU A 244 -10.74 -8.16 -0.64
CA LEU A 244 -9.89 -8.64 0.44
C LEU A 244 -10.26 -8.02 1.79
N LEU A 245 -10.47 -6.69 1.85
CA LEU A 245 -10.93 -6.01 3.08
C LEU A 245 -12.29 -6.54 3.53
N LEU A 246 -13.20 -6.73 2.58
CA LEU A 246 -14.53 -7.29 2.83
C LEU A 246 -14.46 -8.72 3.37
N GLU A 247 -13.63 -9.58 2.75
CA GLU A 247 -13.40 -10.96 3.17
C GLU A 247 -12.82 -11.03 4.58
N MET A 248 -11.84 -10.18 4.88
CA MET A 248 -11.22 -10.10 6.19
C MET A 248 -12.21 -9.67 7.27
N ARG A 249 -13.06 -8.67 6.98
CA ARG A 249 -14.16 -8.27 7.86
C ARG A 249 -15.16 -9.42 8.09
N HIS A 250 -15.56 -10.12 7.03
CA HIS A 250 -16.52 -11.24 7.13
C HIS A 250 -15.95 -12.40 7.93
N THR A 251 -14.67 -12.70 7.76
CA THR A 251 -13.98 -13.76 8.49
C THR A 251 -13.87 -13.39 9.97
N ALA A 252 -13.48 -12.15 10.30
CA ALA A 252 -13.46 -11.66 11.68
C ALA A 252 -14.84 -11.72 12.33
N ARG A 253 -15.90 -11.35 11.58
CA ARG A 253 -17.29 -11.45 12.02
C ARG A 253 -17.67 -12.90 12.37
N SER A 254 -17.44 -13.84 11.45
CA SER A 254 -17.80 -15.25 11.65
C SER A 254 -17.13 -15.83 12.90
N ILE A 255 -15.84 -15.57 13.08
CA ILE A 255 -15.09 -16.08 14.25
C ILE A 255 -15.61 -15.45 15.55
N SER A 256 -15.93 -14.16 15.53
CA SER A 256 -16.47 -13.47 16.72
C SER A 256 -17.84 -14.02 17.13
N ASP A 257 -18.72 -14.28 16.16
CA ASP A 257 -20.04 -14.88 16.38
C ASP A 257 -19.92 -16.33 16.91
N GLU A 258 -18.99 -17.13 16.39
CA GLU A 258 -18.74 -18.50 16.86
C GLU A 258 -18.24 -18.56 18.32
N LEU A 259 -17.51 -17.53 18.77
CA LEU A 259 -17.00 -17.45 20.15
C LEU A 259 -18.07 -17.05 21.17
N GLY A 260 -19.22 -16.48 20.74
CA GLY A 260 -20.35 -16.13 21.61
C GLY A 260 -20.03 -15.10 22.70
N LYS A 261 -19.05 -14.22 22.46
CA LYS A 261 -18.57 -13.22 23.46
C LYS A 261 -18.99 -11.78 23.15
N VAL A 262 -19.78 -11.59 22.09
CA VAL A 262 -20.26 -10.28 21.61
C VAL A 262 -21.78 -10.20 21.58
N ASP A 263 -22.47 -11.08 22.32
CA ASP A 263 -23.94 -11.15 22.34
C ASP A 263 -24.60 -9.87 22.86
N ASP A 264 -23.88 -9.07 23.66
CA ASP A 264 -24.31 -7.81 24.23
C ASP A 264 -23.97 -6.58 23.38
N PHE A 265 -23.35 -6.76 22.21
CA PHE A 265 -23.05 -5.69 21.26
C PHE A 265 -24.27 -5.40 20.37
N SER A 266 -24.46 -4.14 20.00
CA SER A 266 -25.38 -3.79 18.92
C SER A 266 -24.86 -4.32 17.58
N GLU A 267 -25.71 -4.43 16.55
CA GLU A 267 -25.24 -4.85 15.22
C GLU A 267 -24.23 -3.86 14.61
N ASP A 268 -24.34 -2.57 14.91
CA ASP A 268 -23.38 -1.57 14.45
C ASP A 268 -22.01 -1.75 15.13
N ASP A 269 -21.98 -1.94 16.47
CA ASP A 269 -20.74 -2.17 17.21
C ASP A 269 -20.05 -3.47 16.76
N LYS A 270 -20.85 -4.45 16.39
CA LYS A 270 -20.45 -5.75 15.86
C LYS A 270 -19.76 -5.62 14.48
N VAL A 271 -20.30 -4.79 13.60
CA VAL A 271 -19.69 -4.47 12.30
C VAL A 271 -18.39 -3.69 12.47
N GLU A 272 -18.38 -2.71 13.37
CA GLU A 272 -17.19 -1.91 13.67
C GLU A 272 -16.07 -2.79 14.22
N LEU A 273 -16.36 -3.64 15.21
CA LEU A 273 -15.39 -4.59 15.77
C LEU A 273 -14.83 -5.53 14.70
N ALA A 274 -15.69 -6.12 13.88
CA ALA A 274 -15.25 -7.00 12.79
C ALA A 274 -14.36 -6.27 11.77
N THR A 275 -14.63 -4.98 11.52
CA THR A 275 -13.82 -4.13 10.63
C THR A 275 -12.43 -3.88 11.25
N GLN A 276 -12.37 -3.44 12.50
CA GLN A 276 -11.11 -3.19 13.21
C GLN A 276 -10.24 -4.45 13.33
N VAL A 277 -10.85 -5.60 13.62
CA VAL A 277 -10.15 -6.88 13.74
C VAL A 277 -9.70 -7.40 12.38
N GLY A 278 -10.57 -7.39 11.38
CA GLY A 278 -10.26 -7.87 10.03
C GLY A 278 -9.20 -7.02 9.33
N HIS A 279 -9.38 -5.69 9.33
CA HIS A 279 -8.40 -4.78 8.73
C HIS A 279 -7.08 -4.79 9.50
N GLY A 280 -7.14 -4.86 10.83
CA GLY A 280 -5.95 -4.98 11.68
C GLY A 280 -5.16 -6.25 11.38
N ALA A 281 -5.83 -7.39 11.23
CA ALA A 281 -5.23 -8.65 10.86
C ALA A 281 -4.51 -8.58 9.50
N LEU A 282 -5.15 -7.98 8.49
CA LEU A 282 -4.55 -7.79 7.15
C LEU A 282 -3.29 -6.91 7.23
N LYS A 283 -3.42 -5.71 7.80
CA LYS A 283 -2.32 -4.74 7.92
C LYS A 283 -1.14 -5.32 8.69
N TYR A 284 -1.41 -5.93 9.84
CA TYR A 284 -0.37 -6.54 10.66
C TYR A 284 0.34 -7.68 9.93
N PHE A 285 -0.41 -8.53 9.20
CA PHE A 285 0.18 -9.63 8.46
C PHE A 285 1.17 -9.13 7.40
N LEU A 286 0.82 -8.06 6.69
CA LEU A 286 1.68 -7.44 5.68
C LEU A 286 2.89 -6.73 6.32
N LEU A 287 2.70 -6.10 7.48
CA LEU A 287 3.74 -5.26 8.10
C LEU A 287 4.67 -6.02 9.07
N LYS A 288 4.31 -7.21 9.56
CA LYS A 288 5.16 -8.01 10.46
C LYS A 288 6.35 -8.67 9.77
N VAL A 289 6.39 -8.62 8.44
CA VAL A 289 7.45 -9.18 7.61
C VAL A 289 8.30 -8.04 7.05
N ALA A 290 9.62 -8.18 7.13
CA ALA A 290 10.55 -7.19 6.58
C ALA A 290 10.26 -6.94 5.08
N PRO A 291 10.26 -5.67 4.60
CA PRO A 291 9.78 -5.31 3.27
C PRO A 291 10.31 -6.20 2.13
N PRO A 292 11.62 -6.52 2.01
CA PRO A 292 12.14 -7.25 0.85
C PRO A 292 11.65 -8.70 0.71
N LYS A 293 11.03 -9.28 1.76
CA LYS A 293 10.62 -10.68 1.76
C LYS A 293 9.25 -10.84 1.11
N SER A 294 9.17 -11.74 0.13
CA SER A 294 7.87 -12.21 -0.38
C SER A 294 7.14 -13.04 0.67
N MET A 295 5.81 -13.03 0.63
CA MET A 295 4.98 -13.75 1.58
C MET A 295 3.77 -14.40 0.91
N MET A 296 3.34 -15.53 1.48
CA MET A 296 2.05 -16.15 1.13
C MET A 296 1.01 -15.64 2.13
N PHE A 297 -0.03 -14.99 1.62
CA PHE A 297 -1.12 -14.46 2.43
C PHE A 297 -2.27 -15.47 2.51
N ASP A 298 -2.53 -16.00 3.71
CA ASP A 298 -3.69 -16.82 4.01
C ASP A 298 -4.63 -16.05 4.97
N PRO A 299 -5.80 -15.58 4.49
CA PRO A 299 -6.76 -14.82 5.28
C PRO A 299 -7.12 -15.49 6.61
N LYS A 300 -7.38 -16.81 6.60
CA LYS A 300 -7.81 -17.54 7.79
C LYS A 300 -6.71 -17.60 8.83
N SER A 301 -5.47 -17.86 8.40
CA SER A 301 -4.30 -17.88 9.30
C SER A 301 -3.98 -16.51 9.91
N SER A 302 -4.41 -15.43 9.25
CA SER A 302 -4.13 -14.07 9.70
C SER A 302 -5.10 -13.59 10.78
N ILE A 303 -6.29 -14.20 10.88
CA ILE A 303 -7.30 -13.94 11.91
C ILE A 303 -7.32 -15.11 12.90
N ASP A 304 -6.27 -15.17 13.72
CA ASP A 304 -6.20 -16.09 14.87
C ASP A 304 -6.06 -15.27 16.17
N PHE A 305 -6.72 -15.71 17.23
CA PHE A 305 -6.59 -15.14 18.58
C PHE A 305 -5.37 -15.71 19.33
N PHE A 306 -4.64 -16.63 18.71
CA PHE A 306 -3.39 -17.19 19.18
C PHE A 306 -2.27 -16.91 18.18
N GLY A 307 -1.01 -16.91 18.66
CA GLY A 307 0.15 -16.72 17.78
C GLY A 307 0.44 -15.26 17.43
N ASN A 308 1.28 -15.06 16.41
CA ASN A 308 1.79 -13.75 15.99
C ASN A 308 0.82 -13.06 15.01
N THR A 309 -0.27 -12.50 15.54
CA THR A 309 -1.38 -11.90 14.80
C THR A 309 -1.88 -10.60 15.45
N ALA A 310 -2.54 -9.73 14.66
CA ALA A 310 -3.15 -8.51 15.20
C ALA A 310 -4.27 -8.79 16.21
N PRO A 311 -5.19 -9.75 15.98
CA PRO A 311 -6.26 -10.04 16.93
C PRO A 311 -5.75 -10.50 18.29
N PHE A 312 -4.63 -11.25 18.35
CA PHE A 312 -3.97 -11.58 19.63
C PHE A 312 -3.50 -10.32 20.37
N ILE A 313 -2.89 -9.36 19.65
CA ILE A 313 -2.44 -8.09 20.23
C ILE A 313 -3.64 -7.27 20.72
N GLN A 314 -4.64 -7.05 19.84
CA GLN A 314 -5.86 -6.30 20.14
C GLN A 314 -6.58 -6.84 21.38
N PHE A 315 -6.78 -8.16 21.44
CA PHE A 315 -7.45 -8.82 22.55
C PHE A 315 -6.74 -8.63 23.90
N ASN A 316 -5.42 -8.75 23.93
CA ASN A 316 -4.66 -8.57 25.17
C ASN A 316 -4.60 -7.08 25.58
N VAL A 317 -4.63 -6.13 24.64
CA VAL A 317 -4.75 -4.70 24.96
C VAL A 317 -6.15 -4.38 25.52
N VAL A 318 -7.23 -4.91 24.92
CA VAL A 318 -8.59 -4.80 25.49
C VAL A 318 -8.64 -5.35 26.92
N ARG A 319 -7.95 -6.46 27.17
CA ARG A 319 -7.82 -7.03 28.52
C ARG A 319 -7.11 -6.05 29.47
N CYS A 320 -6.01 -5.43 29.06
CA CYS A 320 -5.33 -4.41 29.87
C CYS A 320 -6.30 -3.28 30.23
N LYS A 321 -6.97 -2.71 29.22
CA LYS A 321 -7.97 -1.64 29.41
C LYS A 321 -9.10 -2.05 30.35
N SER A 322 -9.57 -3.30 30.25
CA SER A 322 -10.62 -3.85 31.13
C SER A 322 -10.17 -3.92 32.60
N ILE A 323 -8.95 -4.38 32.87
CA ILE A 323 -8.37 -4.42 34.22
C ILE A 323 -8.28 -3.01 34.82
N LEU A 324 -7.79 -2.05 34.04
CA LEU A 324 -7.64 -0.65 34.45
C LEU A 324 -9.01 -0.01 34.76
N ARG A 325 -10.00 -0.23 33.88
CA ARG A 325 -11.38 0.24 34.08
C ARG A 325 -12.01 -0.34 35.34
N ASN A 326 -11.87 -1.65 35.59
CA ASN A 326 -12.44 -2.31 36.76
C ASN A 326 -11.80 -1.87 38.08
N THR A 327 -10.59 -1.33 38.04
CA THR A 327 -9.89 -0.81 39.21
C THR A 327 -9.98 0.70 39.37
N GLY A 328 -10.62 1.40 38.43
CA GLY A 328 -10.67 2.87 38.40
C GLY A 328 -9.29 3.51 38.22
N THR A 329 -8.34 2.78 37.65
CA THR A 329 -6.94 3.23 37.51
C THR A 329 -6.73 3.83 36.12
N SER A 330 -6.20 5.05 36.06
CA SER A 330 -5.70 5.66 34.83
C SER A 330 -4.19 5.85 34.88
N ALA A 331 -3.54 5.94 33.72
CA ALA A 331 -2.10 6.23 33.62
C ALA A 331 -1.73 7.51 34.40
N SER A 332 -2.59 8.53 34.34
CA SER A 332 -2.40 9.83 35.00
C SER A 332 -2.56 9.82 36.52
N THR A 333 -3.11 8.75 37.10
CA THR A 333 -3.40 8.64 38.54
C THR A 333 -2.51 7.63 39.25
N LEU A 334 -1.58 6.98 38.54
CA LEU A 334 -0.69 5.99 39.12
C LEU A 334 0.33 6.63 40.05
N MET A 335 0.31 6.20 41.30
CA MET A 335 1.32 6.53 42.29
C MET A 335 2.17 5.28 42.50
N TRP A 336 3.37 5.30 41.91
CA TRP A 336 4.33 4.20 42.02
C TRP A 336 5.34 4.49 43.14
N ASP A 337 5.47 3.58 44.11
CA ASP A 337 6.60 3.60 45.05
C ASP A 337 7.83 2.97 44.40
N GLN A 338 8.85 3.79 44.11
CA GLN A 338 10.08 3.35 43.43
C GLN A 338 10.86 2.29 44.21
N ALA A 339 10.58 2.12 45.50
CA ALA A 339 11.17 1.07 46.32
C ALA A 339 10.49 -0.30 46.16
N THR A 340 9.35 -0.39 45.47
CA THR A 340 8.64 -1.66 45.27
C THR A 340 9.49 -2.59 44.40
N PRO A 341 9.89 -3.78 44.89
CA PRO A 341 10.72 -4.70 44.14
C PRO A 341 9.92 -5.31 42.99
N LEU A 342 10.51 -5.28 41.79
CA LEU A 342 9.96 -5.99 40.64
C LEU A 342 10.52 -7.41 40.56
N ASP A 343 9.71 -8.36 40.12
CA ASP A 343 10.16 -9.69 39.77
C ASP A 343 10.79 -9.75 38.37
N ALA A 344 11.09 -10.96 37.88
CA ALA A 344 11.70 -11.13 36.57
C ALA A 344 10.75 -10.80 35.40
N ALA A 345 9.47 -11.16 35.49
CA ALA A 345 8.48 -10.89 34.45
C ALA A 345 8.15 -9.40 34.40
N GLU A 346 7.99 -8.76 35.55
CA GLU A 346 7.76 -7.31 35.67
C GLU A 346 8.93 -6.50 35.11
N ARG A 347 10.18 -6.91 35.40
CA ARG A 347 11.38 -6.30 34.80
C ARG A 347 11.44 -6.50 33.28
N GLN A 348 11.02 -7.66 32.78
CA GLN A 348 10.97 -7.91 31.34
C GLN A 348 9.99 -6.96 30.63
N LEU A 349 8.80 -6.75 31.22
CA LEU A 349 7.83 -5.78 30.69
C LEU A 349 8.38 -4.36 30.72
N ALA A 350 8.96 -3.94 31.85
CA ALA A 350 9.57 -2.62 31.98
C ALA A 350 10.69 -2.39 30.96
N ALA A 351 11.55 -3.39 30.74
CA ALA A 351 12.62 -3.33 29.74
C ALA A 351 12.06 -3.22 28.32
N GLY A 352 11.01 -3.97 27.98
CA GLY A 352 10.33 -3.88 26.68
C GLY A 352 9.77 -2.47 26.43
N ILE A 353 9.07 -1.89 27.41
CA ILE A 353 8.55 -0.52 27.34
C ILE A 353 9.67 0.50 27.13
N LEU A 354 10.74 0.42 27.93
CA LEU A 354 11.87 1.36 27.86
C LEU A 354 12.65 1.24 26.54
N GLY A 355 12.66 0.07 25.91
CA GLY A 355 13.33 -0.17 24.62
C GLY A 355 12.52 0.26 23.39
N PHE A 356 11.22 0.53 23.53
CA PHE A 356 10.36 0.86 22.39
C PHE A 356 10.82 2.10 21.58
N PRO A 357 11.27 3.21 22.21
CA PRO A 357 11.78 4.36 21.45
C PRO A 357 12.95 4.00 20.53
N ASP A 358 13.88 3.14 20.96
CA ASP A 358 15.02 2.72 20.16
C ASP A 358 14.56 1.86 18.96
N VAL A 359 13.57 0.99 19.17
CA VAL A 359 12.95 0.20 18.09
C VAL A 359 12.30 1.10 17.04
N VAL A 360 11.62 2.17 17.46
CA VAL A 360 11.02 3.15 16.53
C VAL A 360 12.11 3.86 15.71
N GLN A 361 13.22 4.27 16.34
CA GLN A 361 14.34 4.88 15.63
C GLN A 361 14.99 3.91 14.65
N GLU A 362 15.17 2.65 15.03
CA GLU A 362 15.72 1.61 14.17
C GLU A 362 14.82 1.31 12.97
N ALA A 363 13.51 1.20 13.17
CA ALA A 363 12.52 1.04 12.11
C ALA A 363 12.57 2.20 11.10
N ALA A 364 12.67 3.44 11.57
CA ALA A 364 12.78 4.61 10.71
C ALA A 364 14.13 4.72 9.98
N ALA A 365 15.22 4.27 10.60
CA ALA A 365 16.55 4.26 10.00
C ALA A 365 16.69 3.18 8.91
N SER A 366 16.05 2.02 9.12
CA SER A 366 16.09 0.87 8.23
C SER A 366 14.92 0.81 7.22
N TYR A 367 13.93 1.71 7.36
CA TYR A 367 12.67 1.67 6.61
C TYR A 367 11.89 0.36 6.80
N ASP A 368 12.01 -0.27 7.97
CA ASP A 368 11.42 -1.58 8.27
C ASP A 368 10.34 -1.47 9.37
N PRO A 369 9.04 -1.38 9.01
CA PRO A 369 7.94 -1.34 9.98
C PRO A 369 7.77 -2.67 10.74
N SER A 370 8.39 -3.77 10.28
CA SER A 370 8.28 -5.07 10.95
C SER A 370 8.93 -5.10 12.31
N LEU A 371 9.89 -4.21 12.58
CA LEU A 371 10.49 -4.05 13.90
C LEU A 371 9.45 -3.58 14.92
N ILE A 372 8.60 -2.63 14.54
CA ILE A 372 7.50 -2.13 15.40
C ILE A 372 6.47 -3.23 15.63
N ALA A 373 6.05 -3.91 14.56
CA ALA A 373 5.06 -4.99 14.64
C ALA A 373 5.52 -6.12 15.57
N ASN A 374 6.74 -6.63 15.37
CA ASN A 374 7.27 -7.73 16.16
C ASN A 374 7.57 -7.32 17.61
N HIS A 375 8.00 -6.08 17.87
CA HIS A 375 8.13 -5.58 19.23
C HIS A 375 6.79 -5.52 19.97
N CYS A 376 5.72 -5.05 19.30
CA CYS A 376 4.38 -5.03 19.88
C CYS A 376 3.91 -6.45 20.23
N TYR A 377 4.16 -7.42 19.35
CA TYR A 377 3.86 -8.83 19.62
C TYR A 377 4.65 -9.39 20.79
N ASP A 378 5.96 -9.18 20.85
CA ASP A 378 6.79 -9.72 21.91
C ASP A 378 6.42 -9.11 23.28
N LEU A 379 6.15 -7.80 23.33
CA LEU A 379 5.71 -7.12 24.54
C LEU A 379 4.35 -7.63 25.01
N ILE A 380 3.37 -7.78 24.12
CA ILE A 380 2.03 -8.25 24.51
C ILE A 380 2.04 -9.73 24.87
N LYS A 381 2.89 -10.53 24.24
CA LYS A 381 3.09 -11.95 24.57
C LYS A 381 3.66 -12.09 25.98
N ALA A 382 4.69 -11.31 26.31
CA ALA A 382 5.24 -11.25 27.66
C ALA A 382 4.17 -10.84 28.69
N PHE A 383 3.33 -9.84 28.35
CA PHE A 383 2.22 -9.44 29.22
C PHE A 383 1.19 -10.55 29.39
N SER A 384 0.85 -11.28 28.32
CA SER A 384 -0.12 -12.37 28.39
C SER A 384 0.34 -13.49 29.34
N SER A 385 1.64 -13.84 29.31
CA SER A 385 2.24 -14.76 30.28
C SER A 385 2.25 -14.18 31.71
N PHE A 386 2.69 -12.93 31.88
CA PHE A 386 2.66 -12.24 33.17
C PHE A 386 1.26 -12.25 33.80
N TYR A 387 0.22 -11.94 33.03
CA TYR A 387 -1.17 -11.94 33.48
C TYR A 387 -1.67 -13.30 33.97
N GLN A 388 -1.18 -14.40 33.39
CA GLN A 388 -1.56 -15.75 33.82
C GLN A 388 -0.93 -16.11 35.18
N ASP A 389 0.31 -15.69 35.40
CA ASP A 389 1.10 -16.07 36.57
C ASP A 389 0.95 -15.10 37.75
N HIS A 390 0.56 -13.84 37.51
CA HIS A 390 0.55 -12.78 38.52
C HIS A 390 -0.84 -12.17 38.69
N PRO A 391 -1.41 -12.18 39.92
CA PRO A 391 -2.62 -11.41 40.18
C PRO A 391 -2.32 -9.91 40.03
N ILE A 392 -3.16 -9.19 39.28
CA ILE A 392 -3.04 -7.74 39.12
C ILE A 392 -4.02 -7.04 40.05
N ALA A 393 -5.31 -7.00 39.67
CA ALA A 393 -6.34 -6.31 40.46
C ALA A 393 -6.59 -6.92 41.85
N ARG A 394 -6.32 -8.23 42.00
CA ARG A 394 -6.53 -8.99 43.24
C ARG A 394 -5.27 -9.13 44.09
N GLU A 395 -4.17 -8.50 43.71
CA GLU A 395 -2.96 -8.49 44.53
C GLU A 395 -3.24 -7.87 45.90
N GLU A 396 -2.78 -8.55 46.95
CA GLU A 396 -3.05 -8.20 48.34
C GLU A 396 -2.14 -7.05 48.78
N ASP A 397 -0.87 -7.08 48.37
CA ASP A 397 0.08 -6.02 48.66
C ASP A 397 -0.24 -4.77 47.83
N ALA A 398 -0.56 -3.66 48.51
CA ALA A 398 -1.03 -2.45 47.86
C ALA A 398 0.04 -1.82 46.94
N ALA A 399 1.31 -1.88 47.33
CA ALA A 399 2.40 -1.30 46.56
C ALA A 399 2.65 -2.10 45.28
N THR A 400 2.73 -3.44 45.39
CA THR A 400 2.84 -4.37 44.27
C THR A 400 1.64 -4.26 43.33
N ARG A 401 0.42 -4.18 43.87
CA ARG A 401 -0.80 -3.97 43.07
C ARG A 401 -0.70 -2.70 42.22
N GLN A 402 -0.30 -1.58 42.82
CA GLN A 402 -0.13 -0.31 42.09
C GLN A 402 0.96 -0.42 41.02
N ALA A 403 2.08 -1.08 41.34
CA ALA A 403 3.15 -1.32 40.36
C ALA A 403 2.65 -2.12 39.14
N ARG A 404 1.93 -3.23 39.38
CA ARG A 404 1.38 -4.07 38.29
C ARG A 404 0.30 -3.36 37.47
N LEU A 405 -0.55 -2.57 38.11
CA LEU A 405 -1.51 -1.72 37.40
C LEU A 405 -0.78 -0.67 36.53
N GLY A 406 0.33 -0.12 37.03
CA GLY A 406 1.15 0.80 36.27
C GLY A 406 1.83 0.18 35.06
N LEU A 407 2.43 -1.01 35.23
CA LEU A 407 2.96 -1.78 34.11
C LEU A 407 1.87 -2.11 33.09
N THR A 408 0.67 -2.50 33.54
CA THR A 408 -0.46 -2.80 32.66
C THR A 408 -0.87 -1.58 31.81
N ALA A 409 -0.92 -0.39 32.42
CA ALA A 409 -1.20 0.86 31.69
C ALA A 409 -0.12 1.18 30.66
N LEU A 410 1.16 1.10 31.04
CA LEU A 410 2.28 1.41 30.16
C LEU A 410 2.41 0.40 29.01
N VAL A 411 2.19 -0.90 29.25
CA VAL A 411 2.12 -1.91 28.18
C VAL A 411 1.01 -1.57 27.20
N SER A 412 -0.21 -1.32 27.70
CA SER A 412 -1.36 -0.99 26.87
C SER A 412 -1.11 0.24 25.99
N GLU A 413 -0.52 1.29 26.56
CA GLU A 413 -0.21 2.54 25.86
C GLU A 413 0.90 2.34 24.82
N THR A 414 2.00 1.69 25.20
CA THR A 414 3.14 1.41 24.30
C THR A 414 2.70 0.61 23.08
N VAL A 415 1.95 -0.48 23.30
CA VAL A 415 1.43 -1.33 22.22
C VAL A 415 0.41 -0.56 21.38
N SER A 416 -0.48 0.23 21.99
CA SER A 416 -1.46 1.03 21.23
C SER A 416 -0.76 2.05 20.32
N ASN A 417 0.30 2.71 20.80
CA ASN A 417 1.09 3.64 20.00
C ASN A 417 1.80 2.93 18.84
N GLY A 418 2.38 1.76 19.08
CA GLY A 418 3.02 0.96 18.02
C GLY A 418 2.02 0.47 16.96
N MET A 419 0.86 -0.02 17.38
CA MET A 419 -0.21 -0.44 16.45
C MET A 419 -0.77 0.75 15.64
N ALA A 420 -0.90 1.93 16.27
CA ALA A 420 -1.31 3.15 15.57
C ALA A 420 -0.29 3.61 14.51
N MET A 421 1.02 3.48 14.76
CA MET A 421 2.07 3.75 13.76
C MET A 421 1.97 2.81 12.54
N LEU A 422 1.43 1.60 12.72
CA LEU A 422 1.15 0.64 11.65
C LEU A 422 -0.22 0.88 10.99
N GLY A 423 -0.94 1.93 11.39
CA GLY A 423 -2.29 2.23 10.92
C GLY A 423 -3.32 1.19 11.36
N ILE A 424 -3.11 0.50 12.48
CA ILE A 424 -4.01 -0.54 12.99
C ILE A 424 -4.82 0.02 14.16
N ASP A 425 -6.14 -0.01 14.01
CA ASP A 425 -7.07 0.41 15.04
C ASP A 425 -7.15 -0.59 16.20
N MET A 426 -7.27 -0.06 17.41
CA MET A 426 -7.33 -0.85 18.64
C MET A 426 -8.74 -0.78 19.23
N PRO A 427 -9.49 -1.90 19.24
CA PRO A 427 -10.85 -1.90 19.77
C PRO A 427 -10.88 -1.54 21.26
N GLU A 428 -11.98 -0.94 21.72
CA GLU A 428 -12.22 -0.67 23.14
C GLU A 428 -12.79 -1.90 23.88
N ARG A 429 -13.45 -2.79 23.13
CA ARG A 429 -14.07 -4.04 23.60
C ARG A 429 -13.94 -5.10 22.52
N MET A 430 -13.69 -6.36 22.92
CA MET A 430 -13.47 -7.50 22.03
C MET A 430 -13.80 -8.81 22.74
#